data_AF-A0A521PVJ9-F1
#
_entry.id   AF-A0A521PVJ9-F1
#
_cell.length_a   1.000
_cell.length_b   1.000
_cell.length_c   1.000
_cell.angle_alpha   90.00
_cell.angle_beta   90.00
_cell.angle_gamma   90.00
#
_symmetry.space_group_name_H-M   'P 1'
#
loop_
_entity.id
_entity.type
_entity.pdbx_description
1 polymer ?
#
loop_
_entity_poly.entity_id
_entity_poly.type
_entity_poly.pdbx_seq_one_letter_code
_entity_poly.pdbx_strand_id
1 'polypeptide(L)'
;MRASARRWGNVMKFKSLAAGAAAAVLASVAMGGAAGAVVITNGTISVGVNEYGQLLSNDVSGAEVGLKRNGGAEVLYQNAPRDSWGVNSANGPDADAYADDVSGSSFGVAAVPGESSSTANSAVTTVLTDSFKVVQSFSFVGDDVLAIKVDLTNTSGDAIDAIFQRLAEFHIDENVEYATNPFSTGIQTTTVGFEEQRVSQDWFFPCCTSDPFNYGAGFRLNLGTMAAGQTRSFTYYYGLGDGGIADQLKAAGASDVVMVANEGASAAAAMGVSVVAVPEPATWAMMILGFFGLGATLRRRRTALA
;
A
#
# COMPACT_ATOMS: atom_id res chain seq x y z
N MET A 1 -78.93 8.02 -27.67
CA MET A 1 -78.73 6.83 -26.82
C MET A 1 -77.27 6.79 -26.39
N ARG A 2 -77.03 6.76 -25.08
CA ARG A 2 -75.73 6.83 -24.40
C ARG A 2 -75.13 5.43 -24.24
N ALA A 3 -73.82 5.27 -24.41
CA ALA A 3 -72.98 4.26 -23.72
C ALA A 3 -71.51 4.70 -23.86
N SER A 4 -70.88 5.30 -22.84
CA SER A 4 -70.37 4.73 -21.57
C SER A 4 -68.97 4.12 -21.73
N ALA A 5 -68.01 4.83 -21.15
CA ALA A 5 -66.58 4.54 -21.04
C ALA A 5 -66.27 3.44 -20.02
N ARG A 6 -65.13 2.76 -20.17
CA ARG A 6 -64.42 2.13 -19.05
C ARG A 6 -62.92 2.40 -19.12
N ARG A 7 -62.49 3.22 -18.15
CA ARG A 7 -61.12 3.60 -17.81
C ARG A 7 -60.58 2.58 -16.81
N TRP A 8 -59.49 1.89 -17.10
CA TRP A 8 -58.79 1.03 -16.13
C TRP A 8 -57.67 1.84 -15.48
N GLY A 9 -57.88 2.25 -14.23
CA GLY A 9 -56.84 2.80 -13.37
C GLY A 9 -56.28 1.70 -12.48
N ASN A 10 -55.01 1.35 -12.68
CA ASN A 10 -54.28 0.50 -11.75
C ASN A 10 -53.81 1.33 -10.56
N VAL A 11 -54.49 1.17 -9.44
CA VAL A 11 -54.10 1.72 -8.13
C VAL A 11 -53.01 0.82 -7.56
N MET A 12 -51.75 1.27 -7.60
CA MET A 12 -50.67 0.65 -6.84
C MET A 12 -50.85 0.97 -5.35
N LYS A 13 -51.15 -0.07 -4.56
CA LYS A 13 -51.17 0.00 -3.10
C LYS A 13 -49.74 -0.04 -2.56
N PHE A 14 -49.23 1.11 -2.12
CA PHE A 14 -48.02 1.15 -1.30
C PHE A 14 -48.34 0.57 0.09
N LYS A 15 -47.70 -0.56 0.42
CA LYS A 15 -47.70 -1.09 1.78
C LYS A 15 -46.77 -0.22 2.63
N SER A 16 -47.33 0.35 3.69
CA SER A 16 -46.63 1.04 4.77
C SER A 16 -45.59 0.13 5.41
N LEU A 17 -44.32 0.53 5.33
CA LEU A 17 -43.22 -0.07 6.11
C LEU A 17 -43.31 0.46 7.55
N ALA A 18 -43.26 -0.48 8.50
CA ALA A 18 -43.25 -0.20 9.92
C ALA A 18 -41.96 0.55 10.31
N ALA A 19 -42.11 1.64 11.05
CA ALA A 19 -41.02 2.36 11.68
C ALA A 19 -40.45 1.50 12.82
N GLY A 20 -39.36 0.79 12.53
CA GLY A 20 -38.51 0.19 13.55
C GLY A 20 -37.64 1.28 14.18
N ALA A 21 -37.74 1.44 15.49
CA ALA A 21 -36.89 2.33 16.27
C ALA A 21 -35.42 1.87 16.13
N ALA A 22 -34.64 2.59 15.34
CA ALA A 22 -33.20 2.46 15.32
C ALA A 22 -32.65 3.12 16.59
N ALA A 23 -32.17 2.30 17.52
CA ALA A 23 -31.28 2.78 18.58
C ALA A 23 -30.00 3.30 17.90
N ALA A 24 -29.89 4.63 17.81
CA ALA A 24 -28.66 5.27 17.38
C ALA A 24 -27.59 5.00 18.44
N VAL A 25 -26.72 4.03 18.18
CA VAL A 25 -25.41 3.99 18.82
C VAL A 25 -24.69 5.24 18.35
N LEU A 26 -24.64 6.26 19.21
CA LEU A 26 -23.70 7.37 19.11
C LEU A 26 -22.30 6.77 19.25
N ALA A 27 -21.78 6.21 18.16
CA ALA A 27 -20.35 6.08 17.97
C ALA A 27 -19.85 7.52 17.98
N SER A 28 -19.09 7.88 19.03
CA SER A 28 -18.36 9.12 19.08
C SER A 28 -17.44 9.16 17.88
N VAL A 29 -17.87 9.82 16.81
CA VAL A 29 -16.98 10.25 15.74
C VAL A 29 -16.11 11.30 16.39
N ALA A 30 -14.97 10.87 16.92
CA ALA A 30 -13.91 11.77 17.29
C ALA A 30 -13.63 12.60 16.03
N MET A 31 -13.93 13.90 16.08
CA MET A 31 -13.56 14.81 15.00
C MET A 31 -12.04 14.84 15.00
N GLY A 32 -11.43 14.00 14.16
CA GLY A 32 -10.00 13.93 14.01
C GLY A 32 -9.52 15.30 13.60
N GLY A 33 -8.69 15.93 14.43
CA GLY A 33 -7.70 16.87 13.90
C GLY A 33 -6.91 16.16 12.79
N ALA A 34 -6.22 16.92 11.94
CA ALA A 34 -5.23 16.32 11.03
C ALA A 34 -4.46 15.28 11.85
N ALA A 35 -4.49 14.00 11.44
CA ALA A 35 -3.87 12.95 12.21
C ALA A 35 -2.38 13.27 12.21
N GLY A 36 -1.95 13.98 13.25
CA GLY A 36 -0.56 14.18 13.55
C GLY A 36 0.04 12.80 13.73
N ALA A 37 1.36 12.77 13.59
CA ALA A 37 2.14 11.56 13.74
C ALA A 37 1.64 10.71 14.92
N VAL A 38 1.36 9.43 14.66
CA VAL A 38 0.77 8.47 15.61
C VAL A 38 1.66 7.26 15.77
N VAL A 39 1.72 6.71 16.98
CA VAL A 39 2.33 5.40 17.23
C VAL A 39 1.25 4.33 17.34
N ILE A 40 1.36 3.28 16.55
CA ILE A 40 0.50 2.08 16.63
C ILE A 40 1.32 0.87 17.09
N THR A 41 0.69 -0.06 17.80
CA THR A 41 1.35 -1.28 18.30
C THR A 41 0.40 -2.48 18.37
N ASN A 42 0.96 -3.69 18.20
CA ASN A 42 0.28 -4.96 18.52
C ASN A 42 0.79 -5.60 19.83
N GLY A 43 1.64 -4.90 20.59
CA GLY A 43 2.31 -5.44 21.79
C GLY A 43 3.67 -6.07 21.50
N THR A 44 3.92 -6.55 20.28
CA THR A 44 5.21 -7.12 19.84
C THR A 44 6.05 -6.12 19.05
N ILE A 45 5.42 -5.39 18.13
CA ILE A 45 6.01 -4.34 17.31
C ILE A 45 5.30 -3.02 17.62
N SER A 46 6.06 -1.93 17.59
CA SER A 46 5.53 -0.56 17.51
C SER A 46 6.04 0.12 16.25
N VAL A 47 5.21 0.98 15.67
CA VAL A 47 5.57 1.79 14.52
C VAL A 47 4.96 3.17 14.64
N GLY A 48 5.77 4.20 14.45
CA GLY A 48 5.28 5.55 14.21
C GLY A 48 4.85 5.72 12.77
N VAL A 49 3.74 6.41 12.55
CA VAL A 49 3.19 6.73 11.25
C VAL A 49 2.93 8.23 11.22
N ASN A 50 3.69 8.98 10.41
CA ASN A 50 3.45 10.41 10.25
C ASN A 50 2.31 10.70 9.26
N GLU A 51 1.93 11.97 9.16
CA GLU A 51 0.86 12.45 8.28
C GLU A 51 1.09 12.17 6.79
N TYR A 52 2.34 11.93 6.38
CA TYR A 52 2.73 11.59 5.01
C TYR A 52 2.83 10.08 4.77
N GLY A 53 2.62 9.24 5.78
CA GLY A 53 2.69 7.78 5.66
C GLY A 53 4.12 7.21 5.66
N GLN A 54 5.06 7.91 6.27
CA GLN A 54 6.38 7.37 6.58
C GLN A 54 6.35 6.65 7.94
N LEU A 55 7.26 5.70 8.14
CA LEU A 55 7.35 4.88 9.34
C LEU A 55 8.19 5.52 10.44
N LEU A 56 7.93 6.80 10.71
CA LEU A 56 8.46 7.53 11.85
C LEU A 56 7.39 8.47 12.39
N SER A 57 7.32 8.58 13.72
CA SER A 57 6.48 9.55 14.41
C SER A 57 7.14 9.95 15.71
N ASN A 58 6.89 11.17 16.17
CA ASN A 58 7.05 11.47 17.59
C ASN A 58 5.93 10.81 18.39
N ASP A 59 6.24 10.19 19.52
CA ASP A 59 5.25 9.69 20.48
C ASP A 59 4.71 10.85 21.35
N VAL A 60 3.82 10.52 22.30
CA VAL A 60 3.24 11.50 23.23
C VAL A 60 4.26 12.19 24.15
N SER A 61 5.44 11.60 24.31
CA SER A 61 6.56 12.19 25.05
C SER A 61 7.47 13.06 24.17
N GLY A 62 7.23 13.08 22.86
CA GLY A 62 8.09 13.72 21.88
C GLY A 62 9.30 12.87 21.48
N ALA A 63 9.33 11.59 21.86
CA ALA A 63 10.38 10.66 21.45
C ALA A 63 10.04 10.08 20.07
N GLU A 64 11.02 10.07 19.17
CA GLU A 64 10.86 9.47 17.85
C GLU A 64 10.68 7.94 17.98
N VAL A 65 9.69 7.43 17.27
CA VAL A 65 9.32 6.03 17.18
C VAL A 65 9.18 5.69 15.71
N GLY A 66 10.16 4.98 15.19
CA GLY A 66 10.13 4.30 13.91
C GLY A 66 9.55 2.90 14.05
N LEU A 67 9.88 2.01 13.12
CA LEU A 67 9.50 0.60 13.21
C LEU A 67 10.47 -0.16 14.13
N LYS A 68 9.96 -0.73 15.23
CA LYS A 68 10.75 -1.51 16.21
C LYS A 68 10.01 -2.66 16.83
N ARG A 69 10.76 -3.64 17.33
CA ARG A 69 10.26 -4.65 18.27
C ARG A 69 10.22 -4.06 19.67
N ASN A 70 9.12 -4.27 20.41
CA ASN A 70 8.98 -3.79 21.77
C ASN A 70 10.02 -4.47 22.68
N GLY A 71 10.90 -3.65 23.30
CA GLY A 71 12.03 -4.13 24.09
C GLY A 71 13.29 -4.48 23.29
N GLY A 72 13.27 -4.30 21.96
CA GLY A 72 14.43 -4.46 21.08
C GLY A 72 14.98 -3.11 20.58
N ALA A 73 15.99 -3.19 19.70
CA ALA A 73 16.51 -2.04 18.98
C ALA A 73 15.53 -1.55 17.92
N GLU A 74 15.66 -0.28 17.55
CA GLU A 74 14.86 0.34 16.49
C GLU A 74 15.49 0.06 15.14
N VAL A 75 14.70 -0.47 14.21
CA VAL A 75 15.25 -1.01 12.96
C VAL A 75 15.34 0.07 11.89
N LEU A 76 14.52 1.12 11.97
CA LEU A 76 14.57 2.24 11.02
C LEU A 76 15.30 3.47 11.57
N TYR A 77 15.72 3.47 12.83
CA TYR A 77 16.19 4.68 13.52
C TYR A 77 17.44 4.38 14.34
N GLN A 78 18.59 4.31 13.68
CA GLN A 78 19.88 4.40 14.35
C GLN A 78 20.62 5.63 13.80
N ASN A 79 20.33 6.78 14.40
CA ASN A 79 20.92 8.11 14.14
C ASN A 79 20.35 8.92 12.97
N ALA A 80 19.68 8.30 12.00
CA ALA A 80 18.92 9.00 10.98
C ALA A 80 17.74 8.12 10.53
N PRO A 81 16.49 8.54 10.67
CA PRO A 81 15.36 7.79 10.14
C PRO A 81 15.43 7.75 8.63
N ARG A 82 15.38 6.55 8.03
CA ARG A 82 15.45 6.42 6.57
C ARG A 82 14.33 5.56 6.03
N ASP A 83 13.15 6.16 6.00
CA ASP A 83 11.98 5.61 5.35
C ASP A 83 11.39 6.66 4.41
N SER A 84 11.25 6.26 3.14
CA SER A 84 10.77 7.16 2.11
C SER A 84 9.88 6.41 1.13
N TRP A 85 8.96 7.15 0.53
CA TRP A 85 8.14 6.64 -0.56
C TRP A 85 7.93 7.73 -1.61
N GLY A 86 7.68 7.29 -2.84
CA GLY A 86 7.45 8.18 -3.97
C GLY A 86 6.47 7.61 -4.97
N VAL A 87 5.85 8.52 -5.71
CA VAL A 87 5.10 8.23 -6.93
C VAL A 87 5.60 9.14 -8.04
N ASN A 88 5.59 8.66 -9.28
CA ASN A 88 5.75 9.58 -10.40
C ASN A 88 4.58 10.57 -10.43
N SER A 89 4.75 11.76 -10.99
CA SER A 89 3.60 12.61 -11.35
C SER A 89 3.63 13.01 -12.82
N ALA A 90 2.51 13.50 -13.32
CA ALA A 90 2.24 13.61 -14.75
C ALA A 90 3.13 14.61 -15.52
N ASN A 91 3.94 15.43 -14.84
CA ASN A 91 4.61 16.59 -15.43
C ASN A 91 6.09 16.38 -15.79
N GLY A 92 6.45 15.22 -16.34
CA GLY A 92 7.77 14.96 -16.90
C GLY A 92 8.74 14.22 -15.96
N PRO A 93 9.99 14.00 -16.41
CA PRO A 93 10.94 13.10 -15.73
C PRO A 93 11.43 13.59 -14.37
N ASP A 94 11.12 14.83 -13.95
CA ASP A 94 11.47 15.36 -12.63
C ASP A 94 10.22 15.64 -11.76
N ALA A 95 9.05 15.19 -12.18
CA ALA A 95 7.78 15.53 -11.52
C ALA A 95 7.39 14.53 -10.44
N ASP A 96 8.34 13.79 -9.85
CA ASP A 96 8.05 12.85 -8.79
C ASP A 96 7.50 13.57 -7.55
N ALA A 97 6.59 12.93 -6.85
CA ALA A 97 6.09 13.36 -5.56
C ALA A 97 6.49 12.33 -4.51
N TYR A 98 7.10 12.77 -3.42
CA TYR A 98 7.66 11.87 -2.42
C TYR A 98 7.60 12.46 -1.02
N ALA A 99 7.66 11.58 -0.03
CA ALA A 99 7.94 11.90 1.36
C ALA A 99 9.22 11.18 1.78
N ASP A 100 10.17 11.92 2.35
CA ASP A 100 11.46 11.41 2.82
C ASP A 100 11.82 11.98 4.20
N ASP A 101 12.31 11.13 5.08
CA ASP A 101 12.47 11.42 6.49
C ASP A 101 13.90 11.87 6.82
N VAL A 102 14.87 11.38 6.05
CA VAL A 102 16.30 11.71 6.22
C VAL A 102 16.53 13.20 6.10
N SER A 103 15.84 13.81 5.14
CA SER A 103 15.90 15.23 4.86
C SER A 103 14.83 16.05 5.58
N GLY A 104 13.91 15.40 6.31
CA GLY A 104 12.65 15.99 6.77
C GLY A 104 11.89 16.66 5.63
N SER A 105 12.09 16.19 4.39
CA SER A 105 11.63 16.86 3.20
C SER A 105 10.55 16.07 2.51
N SER A 106 9.54 16.81 2.08
CA SER A 106 8.47 16.28 1.27
C SER A 106 8.38 17.16 0.03
N PHE A 107 8.20 16.55 -1.13
CA PHE A 107 8.14 17.26 -2.40
C PHE A 107 6.91 16.80 -3.16
N GLY A 108 6.09 17.76 -3.59
CA GLY A 108 4.87 17.46 -4.36
C GLY A 108 3.82 16.63 -3.60
N VAL A 109 3.90 16.52 -2.27
CA VAL A 109 2.94 15.80 -1.42
C VAL A 109 2.30 16.74 -0.41
N ALA A 110 1.01 16.53 -0.14
CA ALA A 110 0.25 17.25 0.87
C ALA A 110 -0.68 16.29 1.63
N ALA A 111 -0.55 16.22 2.96
CA ALA A 111 -1.49 15.47 3.79
C ALA A 111 -2.90 16.07 3.70
N VAL A 112 -3.93 15.23 3.69
CA VAL A 112 -5.33 15.67 3.60
C VAL A 112 -5.95 15.77 5.00
N PRO A 113 -6.26 16.99 5.50
CA PRO A 113 -6.82 17.16 6.83
C PRO A 113 -8.16 16.42 6.98
N GLY A 114 -8.29 15.65 8.06
CA GLY A 114 -9.51 14.91 8.39
C GLY A 114 -9.72 13.59 7.62
N GLU A 115 -8.84 13.23 6.68
CA GLU A 115 -8.88 11.93 5.98
C GLU A 115 -7.87 10.90 6.52
N SER A 116 -6.99 11.33 7.41
CA SER A 116 -6.11 10.43 8.16
C SER A 116 -6.77 10.07 9.50
N SER A 117 -6.60 8.83 9.97
CA SER A 117 -7.19 8.34 11.21
C SER A 117 -6.33 7.26 11.85
N SER A 118 -6.53 6.99 13.13
CA SER A 118 -5.77 5.95 13.83
C SER A 118 -6.56 5.32 14.96
N THR A 119 -6.14 4.10 15.30
CA THR A 119 -6.53 3.36 16.50
C THR A 119 -5.24 2.96 17.24
N ALA A 120 -5.34 2.17 18.31
CA ALA A 120 -4.16 1.68 19.01
C ALA A 120 -3.28 0.75 18.13
N ASN A 121 -3.85 0.08 17.13
CA ASN A 121 -3.17 -0.95 16.34
C ASN A 121 -3.32 -0.79 14.82
N SER A 122 -3.83 0.34 14.35
CA SER A 122 -3.97 0.63 12.93
C SER A 122 -3.92 2.13 12.66
N ALA A 123 -3.44 2.52 11.48
CA ALA A 123 -3.48 3.89 11.02
C ALA A 123 -3.92 3.96 9.56
N VAL A 124 -4.45 5.11 9.15
CA VAL A 124 -4.71 5.45 7.76
C VAL A 124 -4.14 6.83 7.51
N THR A 125 -3.33 6.98 6.47
CA THR A 125 -2.86 8.28 5.99
C THR A 125 -3.38 8.52 4.59
N THR A 126 -3.74 9.77 4.32
CA THR A 126 -4.17 10.20 2.98
C THR A 126 -3.33 11.38 2.54
N VAL A 127 -2.67 11.23 1.39
CA VAL A 127 -1.79 12.22 0.80
C VAL A 127 -2.25 12.53 -0.63
N LEU A 128 -2.25 13.80 -0.99
CA LEU A 128 -2.43 14.27 -2.36
C LEU A 128 -1.09 14.65 -2.97
N THR A 129 -1.00 14.43 -4.27
CA THR A 129 0.04 14.95 -5.16
C THR A 129 -0.64 15.71 -6.29
N ASP A 130 0.14 16.23 -7.23
CA ASP A 130 -0.42 16.88 -8.43
C ASP A 130 -1.29 15.95 -9.28
N SER A 131 -1.02 14.64 -9.24
CA SER A 131 -1.63 13.66 -10.16
C SER A 131 -2.30 12.46 -9.47
N PHE A 132 -2.04 12.26 -8.18
CA PHE A 132 -2.52 11.11 -7.44
C PHE A 132 -3.03 11.47 -6.05
N LYS A 133 -4.04 10.73 -5.61
CA LYS A 133 -4.39 10.52 -4.20
C LYS A 133 -3.82 9.19 -3.73
N VAL A 134 -3.02 9.21 -2.68
CA VAL A 134 -2.39 8.02 -2.07
C VAL A 134 -3.03 7.81 -0.70
N VAL A 135 -3.72 6.68 -0.52
CA VAL A 135 -4.22 6.26 0.79
C VAL A 135 -3.41 5.06 1.25
N GLN A 136 -2.76 5.17 2.41
CA GLN A 136 -1.99 4.10 3.02
C GLN A 136 -2.68 3.64 4.30
N SER A 137 -3.04 2.35 4.38
CA SER A 137 -3.68 1.73 5.55
C SER A 137 -2.72 0.76 6.21
N PHE A 138 -2.34 1.08 7.45
CA PHE A 138 -1.36 0.36 8.27
C PHE A 138 -2.09 -0.55 9.25
N SER A 139 -1.73 -1.84 9.28
CA SER A 139 -2.33 -2.81 10.20
C SER A 139 -1.41 -3.99 10.44
N PHE A 140 -1.43 -4.57 11.63
CA PHE A 140 -0.68 -5.79 11.93
C PHE A 140 -1.44 -7.03 11.45
N VAL A 141 -0.77 -7.88 10.67
CA VAL A 141 -1.33 -9.15 10.15
C VAL A 141 -0.71 -10.39 10.80
N GLY A 142 0.27 -10.17 11.68
CA GLY A 142 0.89 -11.15 12.56
C GLY A 142 1.61 -10.43 13.69
N ASP A 143 2.21 -11.19 14.60
CA ASP A 143 2.97 -10.62 15.72
C ASP A 143 4.17 -9.81 15.21
N ASP A 144 4.82 -10.32 14.18
CA ASP A 144 6.05 -9.77 13.63
C ASP A 144 5.86 -9.08 12.26
N VAL A 145 4.61 -8.89 11.80
CA VAL A 145 4.30 -8.41 10.44
C VAL A 145 3.34 -7.22 10.43
N LEU A 146 3.82 -6.10 9.91
CA LEU A 146 3.03 -4.92 9.56
C LEU A 146 2.67 -4.97 8.08
N ALA A 147 1.38 -4.89 7.76
CA ALA A 147 0.89 -4.73 6.39
C ALA A 147 0.49 -3.27 6.13
N ILE A 148 0.84 -2.79 4.93
CA ILE A 148 0.51 -1.47 4.42
C ILE A 148 -0.21 -1.65 3.10
N LYS A 149 -1.53 -1.45 3.12
CA LYS A 149 -2.33 -1.43 1.90
C LYS A 149 -2.29 -0.02 1.31
N VAL A 150 -1.92 0.08 0.04
CA VAL A 150 -1.92 1.32 -0.71
C VAL A 150 -3.07 1.30 -1.70
N ASP A 151 -3.91 2.33 -1.65
CA ASP A 151 -4.88 2.66 -2.68
C ASP A 151 -4.40 3.94 -3.40
N LEU A 152 -3.89 3.77 -4.62
CA LEU A 152 -3.41 4.87 -5.46
C LEU A 152 -4.50 5.23 -6.46
N THR A 153 -4.96 6.49 -6.46
CA THR A 153 -6.03 6.96 -7.35
C THR A 153 -5.51 8.07 -8.25
N ASN A 154 -5.65 7.92 -9.56
CA ASN A 154 -5.31 8.97 -10.52
C ASN A 154 -6.32 10.12 -10.41
N THR A 155 -5.85 11.29 -9.99
CA THR A 155 -6.63 12.53 -9.88
C THR A 155 -6.34 13.51 -10.99
N SER A 156 -5.36 13.24 -11.86
CA SER A 156 -5.18 13.98 -13.10
C SER A 156 -6.39 13.70 -14.01
N GLY A 157 -6.89 14.72 -14.72
CA GLY A 157 -8.06 14.57 -15.60
C GLY A 157 -7.83 13.66 -16.81
N ASP A 158 -6.60 13.14 -16.98
CA ASP A 158 -6.13 12.37 -18.11
C ASP A 158 -5.67 10.97 -17.70
N ALA A 159 -5.41 10.11 -18.68
CA ALA A 159 -4.76 8.83 -18.43
C ALA A 159 -3.25 9.03 -18.24
N ILE A 160 -2.68 8.50 -17.17
CA ILE A 160 -1.26 8.64 -16.84
C ILE A 160 -0.66 7.31 -16.39
N ASP A 161 0.62 7.09 -16.68
CA ASP A 161 1.35 5.96 -16.12
C ASP A 161 1.59 6.17 -14.63
N ALA A 162 1.47 5.10 -13.86
CA ALA A 162 1.64 5.14 -12.42
C ALA A 162 2.74 4.17 -11.98
N ILE A 163 3.71 4.69 -11.25
CA ILE A 163 4.81 3.96 -10.65
C ILE A 163 4.90 4.40 -9.19
N PHE A 164 4.92 3.43 -8.29
CA PHE A 164 5.10 3.65 -6.86
C PHE A 164 6.44 3.07 -6.42
N GLN A 165 7.10 3.74 -5.48
CA GLN A 165 8.34 3.27 -4.86
C GLN A 165 8.27 3.39 -3.33
N ARG A 166 8.85 2.41 -2.64
CA ARG A 166 9.15 2.47 -1.21
C ARG A 166 10.61 2.11 -0.98
N LEU A 167 11.27 2.82 -0.06
CA LEU A 167 12.61 2.56 0.40
C LEU A 167 12.64 2.59 1.92
N ALA A 168 13.39 1.67 2.52
CA ALA A 168 13.66 1.65 3.96
C ALA A 168 15.09 1.17 4.19
N GLU A 169 15.86 1.89 5.01
CA GLU A 169 17.13 1.41 5.57
C GLU A 169 16.80 0.57 6.81
N PHE A 170 17.40 -0.62 6.93
CA PHE A 170 17.20 -1.47 8.08
C PHE A 170 18.51 -1.56 8.85
N HIS A 171 18.57 -0.97 10.03
CA HIS A 171 19.68 -1.13 10.95
C HIS A 171 19.47 -2.39 11.79
N ILE A 172 20.12 -3.47 11.40
CA ILE A 172 20.06 -4.74 12.10
C ILE A 172 21.48 -5.05 12.57
N ASP A 173 21.98 -4.38 13.62
CA ASP A 173 23.32 -4.59 14.22
C ASP A 173 24.52 -4.35 13.26
N GLU A 174 25.62 -3.87 13.83
CA GLU A 174 26.67 -3.11 13.12
C GLU A 174 27.70 -4.00 12.39
N ASN A 175 27.55 -5.33 12.43
CA ASN A 175 28.70 -6.21 12.21
C ASN A 175 28.74 -6.88 10.83
N VAL A 176 27.62 -7.34 10.25
CA VAL A 176 27.55 -7.80 8.84
C VAL A 176 26.09 -7.91 8.42
N GLU A 177 25.59 -6.97 7.63
CA GLU A 177 24.28 -7.10 6.98
C GLU A 177 24.43 -7.72 5.58
N TYR A 178 23.54 -8.63 5.22
CA TYR A 178 23.38 -9.08 3.84
C TYR A 178 21.92 -9.05 3.44
N ALA A 179 21.71 -8.76 2.16
CA ALA A 179 20.40 -8.77 1.56
C ALA A 179 20.23 -9.94 0.58
N THR A 180 19.06 -10.58 0.63
CA THR A 180 18.74 -11.73 -0.22
C THR A 180 17.53 -11.45 -1.11
N ASN A 181 17.50 -12.09 -2.28
CA ASN A 181 16.42 -12.06 -3.27
C ASN A 181 16.07 -10.68 -3.88
N PRO A 182 17.05 -9.92 -4.42
CA PRO A 182 16.81 -8.55 -4.87
C PRO A 182 16.06 -8.37 -6.20
N PHE A 183 15.59 -9.42 -6.91
CA PHE A 183 14.95 -9.20 -8.21
C PHE A 183 13.92 -10.29 -8.56
N SER A 184 12.62 -9.96 -8.54
CA SER A 184 11.59 -10.75 -9.23
C SER A 184 11.12 -10.09 -10.52
N THR A 185 10.48 -10.88 -11.38
CA THR A 185 9.92 -10.37 -12.64
C THR A 185 8.69 -9.50 -12.36
N GLY A 186 8.80 -8.20 -12.58
CA GLY A 186 7.69 -7.24 -12.49
C GLY A 186 7.74 -6.31 -11.27
N ILE A 187 8.63 -6.58 -10.31
CA ILE A 187 8.91 -5.74 -9.16
C ILE A 187 10.41 -5.52 -9.17
N GLN A 188 10.84 -4.28 -9.38
CA GLN A 188 12.24 -3.99 -9.16
C GLN A 188 12.41 -3.97 -7.65
N THR A 189 13.43 -4.62 -7.11
CA THR A 189 13.84 -4.40 -5.72
C THR A 189 15.30 -4.03 -5.61
N THR A 190 15.69 -3.39 -4.51
CA THR A 190 17.06 -2.93 -4.25
C THR A 190 17.44 -3.11 -2.81
N THR A 191 18.76 -3.18 -2.62
CA THR A 191 19.43 -3.24 -1.33
C THR A 191 20.46 -2.12 -1.23
N VAL A 192 20.32 -1.09 -2.09
CA VAL A 192 21.11 0.13 -2.15
C VAL A 192 20.22 1.31 -2.56
N GLY A 193 20.68 2.55 -2.34
CA GLY A 193 20.01 3.75 -2.86
C GLY A 193 18.75 4.16 -2.10
N PHE A 194 18.74 3.93 -0.78
CA PHE A 194 17.59 4.23 0.10
C PHE A 194 17.27 5.73 0.24
N GLU A 195 18.16 6.57 -0.26
CA GLU A 195 18.05 8.04 -0.32
C GLU A 195 17.53 8.55 -1.67
N GLU A 196 17.19 7.65 -2.60
CA GLU A 196 16.69 8.06 -3.91
C GLU A 196 15.20 7.81 -4.02
N GLN A 197 14.42 8.62 -3.32
CA GLN A 197 12.96 8.55 -3.29
C GLN A 197 12.29 8.93 -4.61
N ARG A 198 13.04 9.48 -5.59
CA ARG A 198 12.52 9.83 -6.91
C ARG A 198 12.35 8.56 -7.74
N VAL A 199 11.14 8.35 -8.21
CA VAL A 199 10.75 7.17 -9.00
C VAL A 199 11.36 7.20 -10.40
N SER A 200 11.63 8.40 -10.92
CA SER A 200 12.26 8.66 -12.22
C SER A 200 13.74 8.35 -12.28
N GLN A 201 14.43 8.33 -11.13
CA GLN A 201 15.88 8.12 -11.07
C GLN A 201 16.17 6.64 -10.86
N ASP A 202 17.28 6.15 -11.43
CA ASP A 202 17.76 4.83 -11.06
C ASP A 202 18.25 4.86 -9.62
N TRP A 203 18.13 3.75 -8.89
CA TRP A 203 18.69 3.68 -7.54
C TRP A 203 20.20 3.90 -7.60
N PHE A 204 20.63 5.03 -7.07
CA PHE A 204 22.04 5.37 -7.04
C PHE A 204 22.74 4.76 -5.83
N PHE A 205 24.06 4.55 -5.94
CA PHE A 205 24.90 4.00 -4.88
C PHE A 205 24.81 4.85 -3.58
N PRO A 206 24.97 4.24 -2.38
CA PRO A 206 24.65 4.87 -1.09
C PRO A 206 25.35 6.21 -0.88
N CYS A 207 24.62 7.12 -0.24
CA CYS A 207 25.02 8.51 0.09
C CYS A 207 26.29 8.62 0.94
N CYS A 208 26.81 7.52 1.45
CA CYS A 208 27.99 7.49 2.31
C CYS A 208 28.90 6.32 1.92
N THR A 209 29.94 6.63 1.14
CA THR A 209 31.06 5.71 0.85
C THR A 209 31.82 5.24 2.11
N SER A 210 31.55 5.86 3.27
CA SER A 210 32.18 5.56 4.54
C SER A 210 31.45 4.50 5.38
N ASP A 211 30.23 4.12 5.02
CA ASP A 211 29.47 3.11 5.77
C ASP A 211 29.05 1.94 4.86
N PRO A 212 29.91 0.93 4.69
CA PRO A 212 29.63 -0.21 3.83
C PRO A 212 28.59 -1.18 4.42
N PHE A 213 28.02 -0.89 5.60
CA PHE A 213 27.16 -1.81 6.34
C PHE A 213 25.70 -1.36 6.46
N ASN A 214 25.29 -0.24 5.86
CA ASN A 214 23.87 0.12 5.82
C ASN A 214 23.19 -0.52 4.61
N TYR A 215 22.49 -1.62 4.86
CA TYR A 215 21.55 -2.20 3.92
C TYR A 215 20.13 -1.80 4.31
N GLY A 216 19.23 -2.20 3.44
CA GLY A 216 17.84 -1.83 3.49
C GLY A 216 17.13 -2.59 2.40
N ALA A 217 15.86 -2.25 2.22
CA ALA A 217 15.07 -2.80 1.16
C ALA A 217 14.32 -1.68 0.44
N GLY A 218 14.29 -1.78 -0.87
CA GLY A 218 13.48 -0.94 -1.72
C GLY A 218 12.66 -1.77 -2.69
N PHE A 219 11.48 -1.29 -3.06
CA PHE A 219 10.77 -1.81 -4.24
C PHE A 219 10.21 -0.69 -5.09
N ARG A 220 10.15 -0.93 -6.39
CA ARG A 220 9.43 -0.09 -7.36
C ARG A 220 8.42 -0.95 -8.11
N LEU A 221 7.19 -0.48 -8.14
CA LEU A 221 6.05 -1.15 -8.73
C LEU A 221 5.46 -0.29 -9.86
N ASN A 222 5.47 -0.82 -11.07
CA ASN A 222 4.77 -0.22 -12.20
C ASN A 222 3.31 -0.71 -12.22
N LEU A 223 2.37 0.21 -12.03
CA LEU A 223 0.93 -0.05 -12.00
C LEU A 223 0.26 0.13 -13.38
N GLY A 224 1.06 0.45 -14.40
CA GLY A 224 0.65 0.72 -15.77
C GLY A 224 -0.08 2.06 -15.92
N THR A 225 -0.68 2.25 -17.09
CA THR A 225 -1.52 3.42 -17.37
C THR A 225 -2.84 3.34 -16.60
N MET A 226 -3.14 4.37 -15.84
CA MET A 226 -4.37 4.55 -15.07
C MET A 226 -5.24 5.62 -15.71
N ALA A 227 -6.49 5.29 -16.02
CA ALA A 227 -7.48 6.28 -16.47
C ALA A 227 -7.79 7.30 -15.36
N ALA A 228 -8.30 8.48 -15.73
CA ALA A 228 -8.75 9.48 -14.76
C ALA A 228 -9.77 8.90 -13.78
N GLY A 229 -9.55 9.10 -12.49
CA GLY A 229 -10.37 8.55 -11.41
C GLY A 229 -10.19 7.05 -11.15
N GLN A 230 -9.34 6.34 -11.90
CA GLN A 230 -9.05 4.93 -11.64
C GLN A 230 -8.23 4.78 -10.35
N THR A 231 -8.58 3.77 -9.55
CA THR A 231 -7.80 3.35 -8.39
C THR A 231 -7.11 2.01 -8.68
N ARG A 232 -5.86 1.89 -8.26
CA ARG A 232 -5.10 0.63 -8.19
C ARG A 232 -4.70 0.39 -6.75
N SER A 233 -4.75 -0.87 -6.34
CA SER A 233 -4.47 -1.26 -4.96
C SER A 233 -3.41 -2.35 -4.93
N PHE A 234 -2.51 -2.26 -3.96
CA PHE A 234 -1.54 -3.31 -3.64
C PHE A 234 -1.27 -3.31 -2.13
N THR A 235 -0.60 -4.34 -1.65
CA THR A 235 -0.18 -4.41 -0.25
C THR A 235 1.30 -4.73 -0.20
N TYR A 236 2.03 -4.04 0.66
CA TYR A 236 3.39 -4.41 1.02
C TYR A 236 3.49 -4.59 2.53
N TYR A 237 4.56 -5.20 2.98
CA TYR A 237 4.71 -5.70 4.33
C TYR A 237 6.08 -5.33 4.84
N TYR A 238 6.16 -4.98 6.12
CA TYR A 238 7.38 -5.02 6.89
C TYR A 238 7.32 -6.18 7.87
N GLY A 239 8.41 -6.93 7.97
CA GLY A 239 8.59 -7.99 8.95
C GLY A 239 9.78 -7.70 9.84
N LEU A 240 9.63 -7.82 11.16
CA LEU A 240 10.74 -7.78 12.12
C LEU A 240 10.77 -9.08 12.93
N GLY A 241 11.72 -9.95 12.68
CA GLY A 241 11.70 -11.31 13.24
C GLY A 241 13.06 -11.98 13.29
N ASP A 242 13.04 -13.30 13.37
CA ASP A 242 14.19 -14.15 13.17
C ASP A 242 14.30 -14.58 11.68
N GLY A 243 15.13 -15.60 11.39
CA GLY A 243 15.26 -16.15 10.04
C GLY A 243 13.95 -16.69 9.42
N GLY A 244 12.87 -16.85 10.18
CA GLY A 244 11.55 -17.26 9.68
C GLY A 244 10.70 -16.10 9.13
N ILE A 245 11.15 -14.85 9.21
CA ILE A 245 10.32 -13.69 8.87
C ILE A 245 9.88 -13.67 7.40
N ALA A 246 10.72 -14.14 6.48
CA ALA A 246 10.37 -14.22 5.05
C ALA A 246 9.19 -15.18 4.79
N ASP A 247 9.11 -16.29 5.51
CA ASP A 247 8.00 -17.24 5.40
C ASP A 247 6.71 -16.66 6.00
N GLN A 248 6.81 -15.87 7.07
CA GLN A 248 5.67 -15.15 7.63
C GLN A 248 5.10 -14.11 6.64
N LEU A 249 5.97 -13.37 5.95
CA LEU A 249 5.56 -12.42 4.91
C LEU A 249 4.86 -13.12 3.73
N LYS A 250 5.39 -14.27 3.28
CA LYS A 250 4.74 -15.08 2.24
C LYS A 250 3.40 -15.64 2.70
N ALA A 251 3.30 -16.10 3.94
CA ALA A 251 2.05 -16.55 4.54
C ALA A 251 1.01 -15.41 4.64
N ALA A 252 1.46 -14.17 4.84
CA ALA A 252 0.63 -12.96 4.83
C ALA A 252 0.21 -12.51 3.42
N GLY A 253 0.79 -13.11 2.36
CA GLY A 253 0.41 -12.89 0.97
C GLY A 253 1.48 -12.22 0.10
N ALA A 254 2.67 -11.93 0.63
CA ALA A 254 3.77 -11.39 -0.17
C ALA A 254 4.19 -12.39 -1.26
N SER A 255 4.21 -11.93 -2.51
CA SER A 255 4.73 -12.72 -3.64
C SER A 255 6.24 -12.57 -3.81
N ASP A 256 6.78 -11.42 -3.41
CA ASP A 256 8.21 -11.14 -3.39
C ASP A 256 8.62 -10.62 -2.01
N VAL A 257 9.83 -10.96 -1.58
CA VAL A 257 10.39 -10.61 -0.27
C VAL A 257 11.88 -10.30 -0.43
N VAL A 258 12.27 -9.11 0.01
CA VAL A 258 13.65 -8.70 0.25
C VAL A 258 13.90 -8.77 1.74
N MET A 259 14.95 -9.45 2.15
CA MET A 259 15.31 -9.61 3.56
C MET A 259 16.72 -9.09 3.80
N VAL A 260 16.90 -8.33 4.87
CA VAL A 260 18.18 -7.95 5.46
C VAL A 260 18.35 -8.71 6.78
N ALA A 261 19.51 -9.32 6.99
CA ALA A 261 19.81 -10.07 8.20
C ALA A 261 21.31 -10.04 8.52
N ASN A 262 21.66 -10.33 9.78
CA ASN A 262 23.04 -10.53 10.19
C ASN A 262 23.61 -11.91 9.82
N GLU A 263 24.94 -12.01 9.74
CA GLU A 263 25.63 -13.30 9.67
C GLU A 263 25.33 -14.16 10.91
N GLY A 264 24.54 -15.23 10.70
CA GLY A 264 24.08 -16.14 11.73
C GLY A 264 22.82 -15.70 12.50
N ALA A 265 22.06 -14.72 12.00
CA ALA A 265 21.12 -13.94 12.81
C ALA A 265 19.88 -14.66 13.35
N SER A 266 19.61 -14.33 14.62
CA SER A 266 18.31 -14.40 15.29
C SER A 266 17.44 -13.15 15.04
N ALA A 267 17.97 -12.15 14.32
CA ALA A 267 17.30 -10.89 14.01
C ALA A 267 17.38 -10.58 12.50
N ALA A 268 16.23 -10.33 11.89
CA ALA A 268 16.06 -10.05 10.48
C ALA A 268 14.93 -9.04 10.29
N ALA A 269 15.08 -8.18 9.28
CA ALA A 269 14.05 -7.30 8.79
C ALA A 269 13.78 -7.66 7.34
N ALA A 270 12.52 -7.62 6.95
CA ALA A 270 12.13 -7.95 5.59
C ALA A 270 11.08 -6.98 5.09
N MET A 271 11.13 -6.69 3.80
CA MET A 271 10.06 -6.04 3.09
C MET A 271 9.51 -6.99 2.04
N GLY A 272 8.19 -7.16 2.01
CA GLY A 272 7.52 -8.00 1.03
C GLY A 272 6.44 -7.23 0.30
N VAL A 273 6.08 -7.66 -0.90
CA VAL A 273 5.02 -7.02 -1.68
C VAL A 273 4.10 -8.06 -2.30
N SER A 274 2.80 -7.78 -2.24
CA SER A 274 1.71 -8.55 -2.82
C SER A 274 1.02 -7.70 -3.87
N VAL A 275 1.23 -8.08 -5.13
CA VAL A 275 0.50 -7.53 -6.27
C VAL A 275 -0.54 -8.57 -6.65
N VAL A 276 -1.81 -8.28 -6.36
CA VAL A 276 -2.89 -9.12 -6.90
C VAL A 276 -2.87 -8.93 -8.41
N ALA A 277 -2.45 -9.97 -9.13
CA ALA A 277 -2.49 -9.97 -10.59
C ALA A 277 -3.95 -9.76 -11.02
N VAL A 278 -4.31 -8.52 -11.36
CA VAL A 278 -5.58 -8.22 -11.98
C VAL A 278 -5.55 -8.91 -13.33
N PRO A 279 -6.44 -9.89 -13.62
CA PRO A 279 -6.42 -10.57 -14.90
C PRO A 279 -6.52 -9.51 -15.99
N GLU A 280 -5.50 -9.46 -16.85
CA GLU A 280 -5.44 -8.44 -17.88
C GLU A 280 -6.73 -8.46 -18.72
N PRO A 281 -7.19 -7.32 -19.26
CA PRO A 281 -8.36 -7.29 -20.14
C PRO A 281 -8.29 -8.32 -21.28
N ALA A 282 -7.07 -8.63 -21.74
CA ALA A 282 -6.82 -9.70 -22.71
C ALA A 282 -7.16 -11.10 -22.16
N THR A 283 -6.89 -11.37 -20.88
CA THR A 283 -7.27 -12.62 -20.21
C THR A 283 -8.78 -12.79 -20.18
N TRP A 284 -9.52 -11.71 -19.88
CA TRP A 284 -10.99 -11.73 -19.97
C TRP A 284 -11.46 -11.95 -21.40
N ALA A 285 -10.87 -11.25 -22.36
CA ALA A 285 -11.19 -11.43 -23.78
C ALA A 285 -10.94 -12.87 -24.25
N MET A 286 -9.82 -13.48 -23.83
CA MET A 286 -9.47 -14.87 -24.15
C MET A 286 -10.39 -15.87 -23.46
N MET A 287 -10.80 -15.63 -22.21
CA MET A 287 -11.80 -16.46 -21.53
C MET A 287 -13.14 -16.38 -22.26
N ILE A 288 -13.62 -15.17 -22.58
CA ILE A 288 -14.86 -14.95 -23.32
C ILE A 288 -14.78 -15.63 -24.70
N LEU A 289 -13.70 -15.41 -25.45
CA LEU A 289 -13.46 -16.04 -26.75
C LEU A 289 -13.43 -17.56 -26.64
N GLY A 290 -12.80 -18.11 -25.59
CA GLY A 290 -12.77 -19.54 -25.29
C GLY A 290 -14.16 -20.11 -25.02
N PHE A 291 -14.97 -19.45 -24.20
CA PHE A 291 -16.35 -19.87 -23.93
C PHE A 291 -17.25 -19.78 -25.18
N PHE A 292 -17.12 -18.71 -25.97
CA PHE A 292 -17.85 -18.59 -27.24
C PHE A 292 -17.42 -19.66 -28.25
N GLY A 293 -16.11 -19.94 -28.37
CA GLY A 293 -15.58 -20.99 -29.23
C GLY A 293 -16.08 -22.39 -28.84
N LEU A 294 -16.05 -22.70 -27.54
CA LEU A 294 -16.59 -23.96 -27.03
C LEU A 294 -18.12 -24.06 -27.24
N GLY A 295 -18.86 -23.00 -26.98
CA GLY A 295 -20.31 -22.95 -27.24
C GLY A 295 -20.65 -23.15 -28.72
N ALA A 296 -19.91 -22.52 -29.62
CA ALA A 296 -20.10 -22.65 -31.06
C ALA A 296 -19.84 -24.09 -31.56
N THR A 297 -18.79 -24.74 -31.07
CA THR A 297 -18.48 -26.14 -31.44
C THR A 297 -19.54 -27.12 -30.93
N LEU A 298 -20.04 -26.95 -29.71
CA LEU A 298 -21.13 -27.76 -29.16
C LEU A 298 -22.43 -27.59 -29.96
N ARG A 299 -22.74 -26.35 -30.39
CA ARG A 299 -23.91 -26.09 -31.25
C ARG A 299 -23.81 -26.80 -32.60
N ARG A 300 -22.62 -26.82 -33.21
CA ARG A 300 -22.37 -27.51 -34.49
C ARG A 300 -22.54 -29.03 -34.39
N ARG A 301 -22.16 -29.65 -33.27
CA ARG A 301 -22.35 -31.10 -33.07
C ARG A 301 -23.83 -31.47 -32.94
N ARG A 302 -24.64 -30.63 -32.29
CA ARG A 302 -26.09 -30.86 -32.20
C ARG A 302 -26.79 -30.83 -33.55
N THR A 303 -26.38 -29.94 -34.46
CA THR A 303 -26.93 -29.88 -35.82
C THR A 303 -26.50 -31.02 -36.72
N ALA A 304 -25.44 -31.76 -36.38
CA ALA A 304 -25.00 -32.94 -37.15
C ALA A 304 -25.67 -34.25 -36.68
N LEU A 305 -26.33 -34.22 -35.51
CA LEU A 305 -27.03 -35.37 -34.92
C LEU A 305 -28.56 -35.27 -35.06
N ALA A 306 -29.06 -34.15 -35.58
CA ALA A 306 -30.47 -33.91 -35.90
C ALA A 306 -30.67 -33.99 -37.42
#